data_AF-A0A9X9A036-F1
#
_entry.id   AF-A0A9X9A036-F1
#
_cell.length_a   1.000
_cell.length_b   1.000
_cell.length_c   1.000
_cell.angle_alpha   90.00
_cell.angle_beta   90.00
_cell.angle_gamma   90.00
#
_symmetry.space_group_name_H-M   'P 1'
#
loop_
_entity.id
_entity.type
_entity.pdbx_description
1 polymer ?
#
loop_
_entity_poly.entity_id
_entity_poly.type
_entity_poly.pdbx_seq_one_letter_code
_entity_poly.pdbx_strand_id
1 'polypeptide(L)'
;LRHHHILFDGWSNSIILQEFIKVYRELIKGDVPSSINKKKFKEYILWQQKQDKSKQKLFWEQYLNELTEQINLSNKNSNQLKKAKTYVKEIDKEQSDRFRSFVSNQGVTLATLFYTAWGLLLQRYKN
;
A
#
# COMPACT_ATOMS: atom_id res chain seq x y z
N LEU A 1 -18.08 8.79 0.55
CA LEU A 1 -18.51 7.40 0.21
C LEU A 1 -18.01 6.46 1.29
N ARG A 2 -18.91 5.82 2.06
CA ARG A 2 -18.55 4.72 2.95
C ARG A 2 -18.71 3.41 2.18
N HIS A 3 -17.70 2.55 2.23
CA HIS A 3 -17.68 1.29 1.51
C HIS A 3 -17.04 0.21 2.38
N HIS A 4 -17.35 -1.04 2.09
CA HIS A 4 -16.71 -2.18 2.75
C HIS A 4 -15.40 -2.50 2.04
N HIS A 5 -14.27 -2.55 2.78
CA HIS A 5 -12.93 -2.83 2.24
C HIS A 5 -12.78 -4.21 1.55
N ILE A 6 -13.81 -5.06 1.61
CA ILE A 6 -13.82 -6.34 0.90
C ILE A 6 -14.01 -6.17 -0.61
N LEU A 7 -14.63 -5.05 -1.02
CA LEU A 7 -14.98 -4.80 -2.42
C LEU A 7 -13.87 -4.05 -3.16
N PHE A 8 -13.19 -3.14 -2.48
CA PHE A 8 -12.11 -2.36 -3.07
C PHE A 8 -11.22 -1.69 -2.01
N ASP A 9 -9.99 -1.40 -2.41
CA ASP A 9 -8.93 -0.80 -1.59
C ASP A 9 -8.71 0.69 -1.90
N GLY A 10 -7.73 1.29 -1.22
CA GLY A 10 -7.39 2.71 -1.41
C GLY A 10 -6.94 3.05 -2.84
N TRP A 11 -6.29 2.10 -3.53
CA TRP A 11 -5.87 2.28 -4.93
C TRP A 11 -7.09 2.33 -5.85
N SER A 12 -7.97 1.34 -5.71
CA SER A 12 -9.21 1.21 -6.46
C SER A 12 -10.12 2.43 -6.29
N ASN A 13 -10.17 3.02 -5.08
CA ASN A 13 -10.93 4.24 -4.82
C ASN A 13 -10.47 5.42 -5.69
N SER A 14 -9.16 5.56 -5.94
CA SER A 14 -8.64 6.64 -6.79
C SER A 14 -9.07 6.48 -8.26
N ILE A 15 -9.07 5.24 -8.77
CA ILE A 15 -9.52 4.92 -10.13
C ILE A 15 -11.02 5.19 -10.27
N ILE A 16 -11.83 4.70 -9.33
CA ILE A 16 -13.29 4.90 -9.34
C ILE A 16 -13.63 6.40 -9.32
N LEU A 17 -12.94 7.17 -8.47
CA LEU A 17 -13.18 8.61 -8.39
C LEU A 17 -12.80 9.34 -9.68
N GLN A 18 -11.66 9.00 -10.29
CA GLN A 18 -11.24 9.57 -11.58
C GLN A 18 -12.27 9.29 -12.68
N GLU A 19 -12.79 8.07 -12.73
CA GLU A 19 -13.80 7.68 -13.73
C GLU A 19 -15.15 8.34 -13.49
N PHE A 20 -15.57 8.42 -12.24
CA PHE A 20 -16.77 9.15 -11.87
C PHE A 20 -16.69 10.61 -12.35
N ILE A 21 -15.58 11.30 -12.06
CA ILE A 21 -15.38 12.70 -12.48
C ILE A 21 -15.34 12.80 -14.01
N LYS A 22 -14.70 11.85 -14.69
CA LYS A 22 -14.63 11.81 -16.16
C LYS A 22 -16.03 11.72 -16.77
N VAL A 23 -16.80 10.71 -16.40
CA VAL A 23 -18.15 10.47 -16.93
C VAL A 23 -19.08 11.62 -16.56
N TYR A 24 -18.99 12.14 -15.35
CA TYR A 24 -19.77 13.31 -14.92
C TYR A 24 -19.53 14.54 -15.83
N ARG A 25 -18.28 14.79 -16.22
CA ARG A 25 -17.93 15.90 -17.13
C ARG A 25 -18.42 15.68 -18.55
N GLU A 26 -18.36 14.45 -19.06
CA GLU A 26 -18.89 14.08 -20.39
C GLU A 26 -20.40 14.33 -20.42
N LEU A 27 -21.13 13.89 -19.39
CA LEU A 27 -22.57 14.07 -19.29
C LEU A 27 -23.00 15.55 -19.22
N ILE A 28 -22.28 16.40 -18.50
CA ILE A 28 -22.59 17.84 -18.43
C ILE A 28 -22.46 18.52 -19.79
N LYS A 29 -21.54 18.05 -20.64
CA LYS A 29 -21.33 18.59 -21.99
C LYS A 29 -22.35 18.09 -23.01
N GLY A 30 -23.20 17.13 -22.63
CA GLY A 30 -24.09 16.42 -23.55
C GLY A 30 -23.36 15.35 -24.38
N ASP A 31 -22.14 14.98 -24.01
CA ASP A 31 -21.39 13.93 -24.69
C ASP A 31 -21.90 12.54 -24.28
N VAL A 32 -21.80 11.56 -25.18
CA VAL A 32 -22.02 10.15 -24.85
C VAL A 32 -20.80 9.65 -24.07
N PRO A 33 -20.96 9.12 -22.84
CA PRO A 33 -19.83 8.67 -22.04
C PRO A 33 -18.99 7.61 -22.75
N SER A 34 -17.67 7.74 -22.66
CA SER A 34 -16.76 6.80 -23.30
C SER A 34 -16.81 5.43 -22.61
N SER A 35 -16.94 4.35 -23.40
CA SER A 35 -16.93 2.99 -22.87
C SER A 35 -15.55 2.66 -22.30
N ILE A 36 -15.51 2.28 -21.02
CA ILE A 36 -14.28 1.87 -20.33
C ILE A 36 -14.24 0.35 -20.36
N ASN A 37 -13.43 -0.23 -21.27
CA ASN A 37 -13.22 -1.66 -21.29
C ASN A 37 -12.20 -2.07 -20.22
N LYS A 38 -12.67 -2.74 -19.17
CA LYS A 38 -11.86 -3.25 -18.06
C LYS A 38 -11.99 -4.76 -17.93
N LYS A 39 -10.90 -5.42 -17.57
CA LYS A 39 -10.95 -6.80 -17.10
C LYS A 39 -11.84 -6.90 -15.88
N LYS A 40 -12.72 -7.90 -15.87
CA LYS A 40 -13.63 -8.13 -14.74
C LYS A 40 -12.83 -8.68 -13.56
N PHE A 41 -13.16 -8.26 -12.34
CA PHE A 41 -12.54 -8.82 -11.12
C PHE A 41 -12.64 -10.36 -11.06
N LYS A 42 -13.71 -10.94 -11.62
CA LYS A 42 -13.86 -12.40 -11.78
C LYS A 42 -12.67 -13.05 -12.51
N GLU A 43 -12.09 -12.40 -13.51
CA GLU A 43 -10.93 -12.92 -14.24
C GLU A 43 -9.70 -13.01 -13.33
N TYR A 44 -9.50 -12.02 -12.47
CA TYR A 44 -8.46 -12.06 -11.44
C TYR A 44 -8.68 -13.21 -10.46
N ILE A 45 -9.92 -13.43 -10.00
CA ILE A 45 -10.23 -14.57 -9.11
C ILE A 45 -9.93 -15.90 -9.79
N LEU A 46 -10.33 -16.08 -11.06
CA LEU A 46 -10.05 -17.29 -11.82
C LEU A 46 -8.55 -17.50 -12.04
N TRP A 47 -7.79 -16.43 -12.27
CA TRP A 47 -6.34 -16.49 -12.35
C TRP A 47 -5.71 -16.85 -11.00
N GLN A 48 -6.17 -16.26 -9.90
CA GLN A 48 -5.66 -16.52 -8.55
C GLN A 48 -5.92 -17.96 -8.10
N GLN A 49 -7.06 -18.53 -8.47
CA GLN A 49 -7.39 -19.93 -8.16
C GLN A 49 -6.48 -20.94 -8.87
N LYS A 50 -5.88 -20.58 -10.00
CA LYS A 50 -4.94 -21.41 -10.75
C LYS A 50 -3.51 -21.37 -10.20
N GLN A 51 -3.23 -20.50 -9.23
CA GLN A 51 -1.89 -20.37 -8.68
C GLN A 51 -1.56 -21.56 -7.76
N ASP A 52 -0.29 -21.96 -7.76
CA ASP A 52 0.22 -23.01 -6.88
C ASP A 52 0.31 -22.51 -5.44
N LYS A 53 -0.67 -22.89 -4.63
CA LYS A 53 -0.73 -22.55 -3.19
C LYS A 53 0.38 -23.21 -2.39
N SER A 54 0.86 -24.38 -2.80
CA SER A 54 1.94 -25.09 -2.11
C SER A 54 3.26 -24.34 -2.28
N LYS A 55 3.55 -23.85 -3.49
CA LYS A 55 4.72 -23.00 -3.75
C LYS A 55 4.67 -21.69 -2.96
N GLN A 56 3.51 -21.03 -2.89
CA GLN A 56 3.33 -19.82 -2.09
C GLN A 56 3.54 -20.08 -0.60
N LYS A 57 3.00 -21.18 -0.09
CA LYS A 57 3.18 -21.59 1.31
C LYS A 57 4.65 -21.84 1.62
N LEU A 58 5.33 -22.64 0.78
CA LEU A 58 6.76 -22.96 0.96
C LEU A 58 7.62 -21.69 0.98
N PHE A 59 7.36 -20.75 0.06
CA PHE A 59 8.05 -19.46 0.04
C PHE A 59 7.93 -18.72 1.38
N TRP A 60 6.71 -18.60 1.93
CA TRP A 60 6.49 -17.88 3.19
C TRP A 60 7.07 -18.62 4.40
N GLU A 61 6.98 -19.95 4.43
CA GLU A 61 7.60 -20.76 5.48
C GLU A 61 9.12 -20.56 5.50
N GLN A 62 9.76 -20.57 4.33
CA GLN A 62 11.21 -20.33 4.22
C GLN A 62 11.58 -18.87 4.53
N TYR A 63 10.82 -17.90 4.04
CA TYR A 63 11.12 -16.48 4.24
C TYR A 63 10.98 -16.03 5.70
N LEU A 64 10.10 -16.68 6.48
CA LEU A 64 9.78 -16.30 7.85
C LEU A 64 10.38 -17.24 8.91
N ASN A 65 11.14 -18.26 8.52
CA ASN A 65 11.64 -19.30 9.43
C ASN A 65 12.53 -18.77 10.57
N GLU A 66 13.29 -17.71 10.32
CA GLU A 66 14.26 -17.11 11.25
C GLU A 66 13.66 -16.00 12.11
N LEU A 67 12.37 -15.69 11.94
CA LEU A 67 11.69 -14.70 12.79
C LEU A 67 11.38 -15.30 14.16
N THR A 68 12.29 -15.08 15.11
CA THR A 68 12.19 -15.60 16.49
C THR A 68 11.50 -14.65 17.46
N GLU A 69 11.42 -13.35 17.16
CA GLU A 69 10.94 -12.34 18.11
C GLU A 69 10.02 -11.28 17.49
N GLN A 70 8.92 -11.00 18.19
CA GLN A 70 8.05 -9.87 17.89
C GLN A 70 8.66 -8.56 18.39
N ILE A 71 8.64 -7.51 17.57
CA ILE A 71 9.06 -6.16 18.00
C ILE A 71 7.97 -5.61 18.93
N ASN A 72 8.25 -5.50 20.22
CA ASN A 72 7.35 -4.89 21.20
C ASN A 72 7.78 -3.45 21.49
N LEU A 73 7.11 -2.49 20.85
CA LEU A 73 7.32 -1.05 21.08
C LEU A 73 6.41 -0.48 22.18
N SER A 74 5.67 -1.34 22.92
CA SER A 74 4.71 -0.86 23.90
C SER A 74 5.41 -0.39 25.19
N ASN A 75 5.06 0.81 25.61
CA ASN A 75 5.32 1.27 26.97
C ASN A 75 4.21 0.64 27.85
N LYS A 76 4.55 -0.38 28.64
CA LYS A 76 3.66 -1.38 29.30
C LYS A 76 2.50 -0.88 30.19
N ASN A 77 2.18 0.41 30.25
CA ASN A 77 1.33 0.97 31.32
C ASN A 77 0.03 1.65 30.85
N SER A 78 -0.71 1.12 29.87
CA SER A 78 -2.06 1.65 29.62
C SER A 78 -3.04 0.60 29.09
N ASN A 79 -3.91 0.10 29.98
CA ASN A 79 -5.13 -0.65 29.63
C ASN A 79 -6.23 0.24 29.02
N GLN A 80 -5.92 1.46 28.60
CA GLN A 80 -6.87 2.35 27.94
C GLN A 80 -6.68 2.29 26.43
N LEU A 81 -7.79 2.14 25.70
CA LEU A 81 -7.87 2.35 24.26
C LEU A 81 -7.37 3.78 23.94
N LYS A 82 -6.09 3.90 23.58
CA LYS A 82 -5.52 5.18 23.17
C LYS A 82 -6.17 5.61 21.86
N LYS A 83 -6.73 6.82 21.82
CA LYS A 83 -7.16 7.43 20.55
C LYS A 83 -5.94 7.55 19.64
N ALA A 84 -6.09 7.16 18.38
CA ALA A 84 -5.05 7.34 17.37
C ALA A 84 -4.66 8.83 17.27
N LYS A 85 -3.36 9.11 17.25
CA LYS A 85 -2.80 10.43 16.97
C LYS A 85 -1.97 10.33 15.71
N THR A 86 -2.07 11.34 14.86
CA THR A 86 -1.30 11.43 13.63
C THR A 86 -0.21 12.47 13.79
N TYR A 87 1.02 12.11 13.44
CA TYR A 87 2.11 13.05 13.27
C TYR A 87 2.46 13.12 11.79
N VAL A 88 2.48 14.32 11.23
CA VAL A 88 2.82 14.56 9.82
C VAL A 88 4.11 15.35 9.79
N LYS A 89 5.10 14.83 9.04
CA LYS A 89 6.33 15.54 8.74
C LYS A 89 6.41 15.71 7.23
N GLU A 90 6.42 16.96 6.80
CA GLU A 90 6.65 17.30 5.40
C GLU A 90 8.14 17.22 5.08
N ILE A 91 8.42 16.67 3.91
CA ILE A 91 9.76 16.59 3.31
C ILE A 91 9.77 17.63 2.20
N ASP A 92 10.74 18.54 2.25
CA ASP A 92 10.86 19.58 1.22
C ASP A 92 11.24 19.00 -0.15
N LYS A 93 11.12 19.84 -1.18
CA LYS A 93 11.37 19.42 -2.55
C LYS A 93 12.81 18.95 -2.76
N GLU A 94 13.79 19.63 -2.20
CA GLU A 94 15.20 19.29 -2.35
C GLU A 94 15.50 17.90 -1.78
N GLN A 95 15.01 17.61 -0.58
CA GLN A 95 15.12 16.30 0.05
C GLN A 95 14.38 15.22 -0.75
N SER A 96 13.16 15.53 -1.24
CA SER A 96 12.39 14.61 -2.08
C SER A 96 13.14 14.24 -3.36
N ASP A 97 13.74 15.23 -4.03
CA ASP A 97 14.50 15.04 -5.26
C ASP A 97 15.76 14.20 -4.99
N ARG A 98 16.46 14.46 -3.88
CA ARG A 98 17.60 13.64 -3.44
C ARG A 98 17.22 12.18 -3.21
N PHE A 99 16.09 11.91 -2.54
CA PHE A 99 15.60 10.53 -2.37
C PHE A 99 15.28 9.86 -3.71
N ARG A 100 14.64 10.59 -4.64
CA ARG A 100 14.32 10.08 -5.98
C ARG A 100 15.57 9.73 -6.78
N SER A 101 16.57 10.61 -6.79
CA SER A 101 17.85 10.35 -7.45
C SER A 101 18.55 9.15 -6.84
N PHE A 102 18.56 9.03 -5.51
CA PHE A 102 19.17 7.88 -4.83
C PHE A 102 18.52 6.56 -5.23
N VAL A 103 17.18 6.45 -5.14
CA VAL A 103 16.50 5.19 -5.44
C VAL A 103 16.59 4.83 -6.92
N SER A 104 16.60 5.83 -7.81
CA SER A 104 16.83 5.63 -9.25
C SER A 104 18.21 5.04 -9.51
N ASN A 105 19.26 5.57 -8.86
CA ASN A 105 20.63 5.09 -9.03
C ASN A 105 20.83 3.68 -8.46
N GLN A 106 20.05 3.29 -7.45
CA GLN A 106 20.12 1.97 -6.82
C GLN A 106 19.16 0.94 -7.44
N GLY A 107 18.31 1.34 -8.40
CA GLY A 107 17.32 0.45 -9.01
C GLY A 107 16.23 -0.03 -8.03
N VAL A 108 15.93 0.75 -7.00
CA VAL A 108 14.92 0.42 -5.97
C VAL A 108 13.77 1.43 -5.96
N THR A 109 12.72 1.15 -5.19
CA THR A 109 11.59 2.07 -5.02
C THR A 109 11.77 2.96 -3.79
N LEU A 110 11.07 4.10 -3.74
CA LEU A 110 10.96 4.91 -2.51
C LEU A 110 10.40 4.10 -1.34
N ALA A 111 9.45 3.19 -1.59
CA ALA A 111 8.92 2.31 -0.55
C ALA A 111 10.02 1.44 0.07
N THR A 112 10.88 0.84 -0.76
CA THR A 112 12.04 0.06 -0.30
C THR A 112 12.95 0.90 0.58
N LEU A 113 13.30 2.12 0.15
CA LEU A 113 14.14 3.03 0.94
C LEU A 113 13.54 3.30 2.33
N PHE A 114 12.25 3.64 2.41
CA PHE A 114 11.59 3.93 3.68
C PHE A 114 11.40 2.69 4.55
N TYR A 115 11.12 1.51 3.98
CA TYR A 115 11.07 0.26 4.73
C TYR A 115 12.43 -0.09 5.33
N THR A 116 13.53 0.11 4.58
CA THR A 116 14.89 -0.08 5.09
C THR A 116 15.22 0.91 6.19
N ALA A 117 14.95 2.21 6.00
CA ALA A 117 15.19 3.23 7.01
C ALA A 117 14.39 2.96 8.30
N TRP A 118 13.14 2.51 8.16
CA TRP A 118 12.30 2.10 9.28
C TRP A 118 12.86 0.86 10.00
N GLY A 119 13.32 -0.15 9.26
CA GLY A 119 13.97 -1.32 9.83
C GLY A 119 15.21 -0.98 10.65
N LEU A 120 16.08 -0.11 10.12
CA LEU A 120 17.27 0.39 10.83
C LEU A 120 16.90 1.17 12.09
N LEU A 121 15.85 2.01 12.02
CA LEU A 121 15.35 2.74 13.18
C LEU A 121 14.87 1.78 14.26
N LEU A 122 14.04 0.80 13.90
CA LEU A 122 13.52 -0.19 14.84
C LEU A 122 14.63 -1.04 15.47
N GLN A 123 15.66 -1.42 14.70
CA GLN A 123 16.83 -2.12 15.23
C GLN A 123 17.51 -1.31 16.35
N ARG A 124 17.66 0.01 16.18
CA ARG A 124 18.26 0.88 17.20
C ARG A 124 17.40 1.01 18.47
N TYR A 125 16.08 0.87 18.37
CA TYR A 125 15.17 0.93 19.51
C TYR A 125 14.94 -0.42 20.20
N LYS A 126 15.39 -1.53 19.59
CA LYS A 126 15.23 -2.90 20.12
C LYS A 126 16.50 -3.43 20.82
N ASN A 127 17.68 -2.84 20.53
CA ASN A 127 18.88 -2.98 21.36
C ASN A 127 18.82 -2.04 22.57
#